data_AF-A0A914IAX3-F1
#
_entry.id   AF-A0A914IAX3-F1
#
_cell.length_a   1.000
_cell.length_b   1.000
_cell.length_c   1.000
_cell.angle_alpha   90.00
_cell.angle_beta   90.00
_cell.angle_gamma   90.00
#
_symmetry.space_group_name_H-M   'P 1'
#
loop_
_entity.id
_entity.type
_entity.pdbx_description
1 polymer ?
#
loop_
_entity_poly.entity_id
_entity_poly.type
_entity_poly.pdbx_seq_one_letter_code
_entity_poly.pdbx_strand_id
1 'polypeptide(L)'
;MAQQQGGTDTDLRTFRDFLLQYNAVTEQCFGACIRDFTGREISEKEERCSKNCMDKFLKAGQRLSMRFQEHQLLNMEAQGAPVAATNQKMRIGN
;
A
#
# COMPACT_ATOMS: atom_id res chain seq x y z
N MET A 1 11.14 6.04 36.57
CA MET A 1 11.66 5.38 35.35
C MET A 1 10.49 4.81 34.57
N ALA A 2 9.80 5.61 33.78
CA ALA A 2 8.75 5.14 32.87
C ALA A 2 8.52 6.23 31.82
N GLN A 3 9.11 6.05 30.64
CA GLN A 3 8.71 6.59 29.33
C GLN A 3 9.90 6.44 28.37
N GLN A 4 9.90 5.38 27.56
CA GLN A 4 10.63 5.23 26.28
C GLN A 4 10.33 3.85 25.67
N GLN A 5 9.11 3.60 25.18
CA GLN A 5 8.75 2.35 24.46
C GLN A 5 7.74 2.58 23.32
N GLY A 6 7.77 3.74 22.65
CA GLY A 6 6.82 4.06 21.57
C GLY A 6 7.35 3.88 20.14
N GLY A 7 8.66 4.06 19.93
CA GLY A 7 9.25 4.13 18.58
C GLY A 7 9.50 2.77 17.93
N THR A 8 10.02 1.81 18.69
CA THR A 8 10.40 0.49 18.15
C THR A 8 9.20 -0.40 17.81
N ASP A 9 8.10 -0.31 18.58
CA ASP A 9 6.90 -1.13 18.34
C ASP A 9 6.20 -0.78 17.02
N THR A 10 6.17 0.52 16.65
CA THR A 10 5.62 0.97 15.37
C THR A 10 6.47 0.51 14.19
N ASP A 11 7.80 0.56 14.33
CA ASP A 11 8.74 0.10 13.31
C ASP A 11 8.64 -1.43 13.10
N LEU A 12 8.55 -2.19 14.19
CA LEU A 12 8.34 -3.65 14.14
C LEU A 12 7.03 -4.04 13.46
N ARG A 13 5.94 -3.31 13.72
CA ARG A 13 4.65 -3.52 13.03
C ARG A 13 4.75 -3.23 11.54
N THR A 14 5.35 -2.09 11.18
CA THR A 14 5.55 -1.70 9.79
C THR A 14 6.40 -2.72 9.03
N PHE A 15 7.45 -3.24 9.66
CA PHE A 15 8.29 -4.29 9.08
C PHE A 15 7.52 -5.61 8.92
N ARG A 16 6.69 -6.00 9.89
CA ARG A 16 5.82 -7.16 9.79
C ARG A 16 4.85 -7.02 8.61
N ASP A 17 4.22 -5.86 8.46
CA ASP A 17 3.28 -5.59 7.37
C ASP A 17 3.99 -5.63 6.01
N PHE A 18 5.23 -5.11 5.93
CA PHE A 18 6.07 -5.25 4.75
C PHE A 18 6.31 -6.71 4.36
N LEU A 19 6.66 -7.57 5.33
CA LEU A 19 6.91 -9.00 5.06
C LEU A 19 5.63 -9.72 4.60
N LEU A 20 4.47 -9.37 5.14
CA LEU A 20 3.18 -9.88 4.67
C LEU A 20 2.91 -9.46 3.23
N GLN A 21 3.14 -8.18 2.90
CA GLN A 21 2.98 -7.66 1.55
C GLN A 21 3.94 -8.32 0.56
N TYR A 22 5.19 -8.54 0.98
CA TYR A 22 6.23 -9.22 0.20
C TYR A 22 5.81 -10.64 -0.18
N ASN A 23 5.28 -11.41 0.77
CA ASN A 23 4.80 -12.76 0.49
C ASN A 23 3.61 -12.74 -0.48
N ALA A 24 2.64 -11.83 -0.25
CA ALA A 24 1.46 -11.71 -1.09
C ALA A 24 1.81 -11.36 -2.56
N VAL A 25 2.70 -10.39 -2.78
CA VAL A 25 3.09 -10.02 -4.15
C VAL A 25 3.92 -11.12 -4.82
N THR A 26 4.76 -11.82 -4.06
CA THR A 26 5.58 -12.91 -4.59
C THR A 26 4.70 -14.07 -5.07
N GLU A 27 3.71 -14.48 -4.26
CA GLU A 27 2.75 -15.53 -4.64
C GLU A 27 1.93 -15.13 -5.87
N GLN A 28 1.38 -13.92 -5.90
CA GLN A 28 0.61 -13.45 -7.04
C GLN A 28 1.42 -13.39 -8.32
N CYS A 29 2.63 -12.82 -8.26
CA CYS A 29 3.46 -12.67 -9.44
C CYS A 29 4.00 -14.01 -9.93
N PHE A 30 4.33 -14.93 -9.02
CA PHE A 30 4.69 -16.29 -9.39
C PHE A 30 3.55 -16.98 -10.17
N GLY A 31 2.34 -16.98 -9.62
CA GLY A 31 1.18 -17.61 -10.28
C GLY A 31 0.75 -16.93 -11.58
N ALA A 32 0.99 -15.63 -11.73
CA ALA A 32 0.64 -14.89 -12.95
C ALA A 32 1.69 -15.05 -14.08
N CYS A 33 2.97 -15.08 -13.71
CA CYS A 33 4.08 -14.92 -14.65
C CYS A 33 4.87 -16.19 -14.92
N ILE A 34 5.06 -17.09 -13.95
CA ILE A 34 5.86 -18.30 -14.15
C ILE A 34 4.97 -19.40 -14.74
N ARG A 35 5.27 -19.81 -15.97
CA ARG A 35 4.44 -20.74 -16.76
C ARG A 35 5.25 -21.83 -17.44
N ASP A 36 6.54 -21.59 -17.64
CA ASP A 36 7.45 -22.57 -18.22
C ASP A 36 8.20 -23.30 -17.09
N PHE A 37 8.08 -24.63 -17.08
CA PHE A 37 8.73 -25.52 -16.11
C PHE A 37 9.69 -26.50 -16.80
N THR A 38 10.11 -26.19 -18.03
CA THR A 38 11.03 -27.04 -18.81
C THR A 38 12.50 -26.86 -18.41
N GLY A 39 12.83 -25.77 -17.70
CA GLY A 39 14.18 -25.43 -17.27
C GLY A 39 14.23 -24.89 -15.84
N ARG A 40 15.44 -24.83 -15.27
CA ARG A 40 15.68 -24.23 -13.94
C ARG A 40 15.87 -22.72 -14.00
N GLU A 41 16.15 -22.19 -15.18
CA GLU A 41 16.38 -20.76 -15.41
C GLU A 41 15.05 -20.07 -15.74
N ILE A 42 14.88 -18.85 -15.23
CA ILE A 42 13.73 -18.02 -15.54
C ILE A 42 13.93 -17.41 -16.92
N SER A 43 12.97 -17.58 -17.82
CA SER A 43 13.06 -16.99 -19.16
C SER A 43 12.97 -15.46 -19.10
N GLU A 44 13.58 -14.76 -20.07
CA GLU A 44 13.51 -13.29 -20.14
C GLU A 44 12.07 -12.75 -20.16
N LYS A 45 11.13 -13.52 -20.72
CA LYS A 45 9.71 -13.17 -20.76
C LYS A 45 9.08 -13.21 -19.37
N GLU A 46 9.38 -14.25 -18.60
CA GLU A 46 8.90 -14.43 -17.23
C GLU A 46 9.55 -13.43 -16.27
N GLU A 47 10.83 -13.12 -16.45
CA GLU A 47 11.52 -12.09 -15.70
C GLU A 47 10.89 -10.71 -15.94
N ARG A 48 10.65 -10.35 -17.21
CA ARG A 48 9.98 -9.09 -17.57
C ARG A 48 8.55 -9.04 -17.04
N CYS A 49 7.80 -10.15 -17.11
CA CYS A 49 6.47 -10.23 -16.53
C CYS A 49 6.51 -9.99 -15.02
N SER A 50 7.44 -10.63 -14.31
CA SER A 50 7.55 -10.55 -12.85
C SER A 50 7.87 -9.12 -12.38
N LYS A 51 8.78 -8.42 -13.07
CA LYS A 51 9.08 -6.99 -12.81
C LYS A 51 7.85 -6.11 -13.01
N ASN A 52 7.16 -6.27 -14.14
CA ASN A 52 5.95 -5.50 -14.44
C ASN A 52 4.80 -5.82 -13.47
N CYS A 53 4.69 -7.07 -13.02
CA CYS A 53 3.70 -7.50 -12.05
C CYS A 53 3.89 -6.80 -10.71
N MET A 54 5.12 -6.80 -10.17
CA MET A 54 5.46 -6.09 -8.94
C MET A 54 5.12 -4.59 -9.05
N ASP A 55 5.58 -3.93 -10.10
CA ASP A 55 5.30 -2.51 -10.34
C ASP A 55 3.80 -2.21 -10.39
N LYS A 56 3.05 -3.06 -11.09
CA LYS A 56 1.59 -2.93 -11.22
C LYS A 56 0.90 -3.14 -9.89
N PHE A 57 1.31 -4.14 -9.11
CA PHE A 57 0.74 -4.45 -7.80
C PHE A 57 0.94 -3.28 -6.83
N LEU A 58 2.15 -2.70 -6.76
CA LEU A 58 2.44 -1.55 -5.90
C LEU A 58 1.64 -0.31 -6.31
N LYS A 59 1.63 0.02 -7.61
CA LYS A 59 0.88 1.17 -8.14
C LYS A 59 -0.63 0.99 -7.94
N ALA A 60 -1.14 -0.23 -8.12
CA ALA A 60 -2.54 -0.56 -7.87
C ALA A 60 -2.91 -0.42 -6.39
N GLY A 61 -2.06 -0.92 -5.48
CA GLY A 61 -2.25 -0.77 -4.03
C GLY A 61 -2.30 0.69 -3.61
N GLN A 62 -1.39 1.53 -4.10
CA GLN A 62 -1.39 2.97 -3.84
C GLN A 62 -2.68 3.64 -4.38
N ARG A 63 -3.08 3.32 -5.61
CA ARG A 63 -4.32 3.84 -6.20
C ARG A 63 -5.56 3.42 -5.41
N LEU A 64 -5.63 2.16 -4.99
CA LEU A 64 -6.74 1.65 -4.20
C LEU A 64 -6.82 2.34 -2.85
N SER A 65 -5.68 2.53 -2.17
CA SER A 65 -5.61 3.25 -0.90
C SER A 65 -6.16 4.67 -1.01
N MET A 66 -5.76 5.43 -2.05
CA MET A 66 -6.29 6.78 -2.29
C MET A 66 -7.81 6.77 -2.48
N ARG A 67 -8.35 5.86 -3.30
CA ARG A 67 -9.81 5.79 -3.54
C ARG A 67 -10.57 5.33 -2.31
N PHE A 68 -9.98 4.43 -1.51
CA PHE A 68 -10.57 3.99 -0.26
C PHE A 68 -10.66 5.14 0.75
N GLN A 69 -9.60 5.95 0.87
CA GLN A 69 -9.60 7.13 1.72
C GLN A 69 -10.67 8.15 1.28
N GLU A 70 -10.80 8.42 -0.02
CA GLU A 70 -11.87 9.26 -0.57
C GLU A 70 -13.26 8.74 -0.17
N HIS A 71 -13.50 7.43 -0.29
CA HIS A 71 -14.78 6.81 0.07
C HIS A 71 -15.04 6.84 1.58
N GLN A 72 -14.00 6.70 2.40
CA GLN A 72 -14.14 6.82 3.86
C GLN A 72 -14.60 8.23 4.25
N LEU A 73 -14.06 9.27 3.63
CA LEU A 73 -14.46 10.66 3.90
C LEU A 73 -15.93 10.89 3.52
N LEU A 74 -16.35 10.49 2.32
CA LEU A 74 -17.74 10.62 1.87
C LEU A 74 -18.73 9.89 2.79
N ASN A 75 -18.35 8.69 3.26
CA ASN A 75 -19.17 7.93 4.21
C ASN A 75 -19.28 8.61 5.57
N MET A 76 -18.21 9.24 6.06
CA MET A 76 -18.22 9.98 7.32
C MET A 76 -19.08 11.25 7.22
N GLU A 77 -19.02 11.97 6.10
CA GLU A 77 -19.89 13.11 5.80
C GLU A 77 -21.37 12.71 5.74
N ALA A 78 -21.68 11.60 5.07
CA ALA A 78 -23.05 11.06 4.98
C ALA A 78 -23.60 10.59 6.35
N GLN A 79 -22.73 10.18 7.26
CA GLN A 79 -23.10 9.74 8.62
C GLN A 79 -23.17 10.89 9.64
N GLY A 80 -22.98 12.15 9.21
CA GLY A 80 -23.11 13.32 10.08
C GLY A 80 -22.02 13.44 11.15
N ALA A 81 -20.91 12.70 11.01
CA ALA A 81 -19.74 12.87 11.88
C ALA A 81 -18.98 14.14 11.43
N PRO A 82 -18.54 15.02 12.36
CA PRO A 82 -17.87 16.25 11.98
C PRO A 82 -16.52 15.92 11.34
N VAL A 83 -16.44 16.05 10.02
CA VAL A 83 -15.17 16.22 9.31
C VAL A 83 -14.52 17.46 9.90
N ALA A 84 -13.45 17.28 10.68
CA ALA A 84 -12.63 18.38 11.17
C ALA A 84 -12.16 19.19 9.97
N ALA A 85 -12.83 20.33 9.75
CA ALA A 85 -12.58 21.22 8.65
C ALA A 85 -11.19 21.84 8.84
N THR A 86 -10.17 21.21 8.27
CA THR A 86 -8.89 21.86 7.98
C THR A 86 -9.10 22.80 6.80
N ASN A 87 -9.85 23.89 7.04
CA ASN A 87 -9.88 25.06 6.18
C ASN A 87 -9.31 26.22 7.00
N GLN A 88 -7.99 26.21 7.20
CA GLN A 88 -7.27 27.42 7.55
C GLN A 88 -7.27 28.32 6.32
N LYS A 89 -8.36 29.08 6.22
CA LYS A 89 -8.59 30.16 5.27
C LYS A 89 -7.41 31.12 5.41
N MET A 90 -6.59 31.23 4.37
CA MET A 90 -5.80 32.43 4.10
C MET A 90 -6.76 33.63 4.20
N ARG A 91 -6.69 34.37 5.31
CA ARG A 91 -7.24 35.72 5.40
C ARG A 91 -6.10 36.69 5.11
N ILE A 92 -5.98 36.99 3.82
CA ILE A 92 -5.37 38.22 3.34
C ILE A 92 -6.32 39.37 3.70
N GLY A 93 -5.79 40.42 4.34
CA GLY A 93 -6.33 41.78 4.33
C GLY A 93 -7.44 42.12 5.33
N ASN A 94 -7.06 42.73 6.46
CA ASN A 94 -7.19 44.18 6.65
C ASN A 94 -6.13 44.64 7.66
#